data_AF-A0A8S3D466-F1
#
_entry.id   AF-A0A8S3D466-F1
#
_cell.length_a   1.000
_cell.length_b   1.000
_cell.length_c   1.000
_cell.angle_alpha   90.00
_cell.angle_beta   90.00
_cell.angle_gamma   90.00
#
_symmetry.space_group_name_H-M   'P 1'
#
loop_
_entity.id
_entity.type
_entity.pdbx_description
1 polymer ?
#
loop_
_entity_poly.entity_id
_entity_poly.type
_entity_poly.pdbx_seq_one_letter_code
_entity_poly.pdbx_strand_id
1 'polypeptide(L)'
;KSNNSRLCSFYPECIHYGGLSIHYTDSQCNLRVFTLACQAYDYETQHSINIRSFVDKILEEFGLYLNENIFIVTDNENKMKSAFKDGVKRIGCSAHYVNKVLEHAFTVLSTYLQNYCDTCFNGVYLMLDSFLKVYHELPTILADEQKRTYLKIVRDEMELLCLYLKQFHDVIEKLSCEKTLTLHLVVPYK
;
A
#
# COMPACT_ATOMS: atom_id res chain seq x y z
N LYS A 1 -29.87 8.10 -10.15
CA LYS A 1 -30.13 8.24 -8.70
C LYS A 1 -30.18 6.83 -8.09
N SER A 2 -29.04 6.30 -7.67
CA SER A 2 -28.94 5.04 -6.93
C SER A 2 -28.45 5.36 -5.52
N ASN A 3 -29.20 4.87 -4.54
CA ASN A 3 -29.02 5.08 -3.11
C ASN A 3 -27.86 4.22 -2.57
N ASN A 4 -26.61 4.67 -2.72
CA ASN A 4 -25.47 4.09 -2.00
C ASN A 4 -25.00 4.93 -0.79
N SER A 5 -25.77 5.93 -0.37
CA SER A 5 -25.38 6.88 0.67
C SER A 5 -25.76 6.51 2.11
N ARG A 6 -26.14 5.25 2.41
CA ARG A 6 -26.72 4.88 3.72
C ARG A 6 -25.96 3.83 4.55
N LEU A 7 -24.76 3.42 4.15
CA LEU A 7 -23.94 2.48 4.96
C LEU A 7 -22.67 3.10 5.56
N CYS A 8 -22.32 4.34 5.22
CA CYS A 8 -21.13 5.02 5.77
C CYS A 8 -21.44 5.96 6.96
N SER A 9 -22.63 5.89 7.57
CA SER A 9 -23.03 6.83 8.64
C SER A 9 -22.63 6.42 10.06
N PHE A 10 -21.74 5.42 10.23
CA PHE A 10 -21.37 4.88 11.54
C PHE A 10 -19.87 4.86 11.84
N TYR A 11 -19.01 5.38 10.96
CA TYR A 11 -17.59 5.53 11.25
C TYR A 11 -17.26 6.99 11.54
N PRO A 12 -16.58 7.31 12.67
CA PRO A 12 -16.06 8.63 12.90
C PRO A 12 -15.03 8.96 11.80
N GLU A 13 -14.94 10.23 11.43
CA GLU A 13 -14.03 10.85 10.45
C GLU A 13 -12.85 9.94 10.00
N CYS A 14 -12.74 9.66 8.69
CA CYS A 14 -11.57 8.96 8.15
C CYS A 14 -10.31 9.79 8.42
N ILE A 15 -9.55 9.42 9.45
CA ILE A 15 -8.27 10.02 9.78
C ILE A 15 -7.22 9.48 8.81
N HIS A 16 -6.54 10.37 8.09
CA HIS A 16 -5.41 10.01 7.25
C HIS A 16 -4.10 10.30 7.98
N TYR A 17 -3.04 9.55 7.65
CA TYR A 17 -1.73 9.71 8.26
C TYR A 17 -0.68 10.05 7.21
N GLY A 18 0.11 11.09 7.50
CA GLY A 18 1.30 11.47 6.74
C GLY A 18 2.53 10.95 7.47
N GLY A 19 3.32 10.12 6.78
CA GLY A 19 4.61 9.65 7.25
C GLY A 19 5.75 10.30 6.47
N LEU A 20 6.80 10.74 7.17
CA LEU A 20 8.02 11.20 6.54
C LEU A 20 9.22 10.51 7.19
N SER A 21 10.06 9.90 6.35
CA SER A 21 11.32 9.28 6.75
C SER A 21 12.46 9.76 5.85
N ILE A 22 13.63 9.99 6.44
CA ILE A 22 14.85 10.28 5.70
C ILE A 22 15.72 9.03 5.63
N HIS A 23 16.25 8.82 4.43
CA HIS A 23 17.14 7.71 4.11
C HIS A 23 18.46 8.28 3.59
N TYR A 24 19.59 7.88 4.17
CA TYR A 24 20.92 8.25 3.67
C TYR A 24 21.94 7.14 3.94
N THR A 25 23.06 7.19 3.24
CA THR A 25 24.19 6.28 3.47
C THR A 25 25.28 7.04 4.23
N ASP A 26 25.75 6.49 5.34
CA ASP A 26 26.83 7.10 6.12
C ASP A 26 28.22 6.83 5.50
N SER A 27 29.27 7.40 6.10
CA SER A 27 30.66 7.24 5.63
C SER A 27 31.19 5.81 5.66
N GLN A 28 30.49 4.90 6.35
CA GLN A 28 30.82 3.48 6.43
C GLN A 28 29.96 2.63 5.48
N CYS A 29 29.26 3.27 4.54
CA CYS A 29 28.33 2.61 3.61
C CYS A 29 27.14 1.93 4.28
N ASN A 30 26.77 2.33 5.51
CA ASN A 30 25.56 1.81 6.16
C ASN A 30 24.35 2.66 5.76
N LEU A 31 23.24 1.98 5.42
CA LEU A 31 21.96 2.63 5.24
C LEU A 31 21.40 3.08 6.60
N ARG A 32 21.05 4.36 6.70
CA ARG A 32 20.44 4.97 7.88
C ARG A 32 19.04 5.44 7.51
N VAL A 33 18.08 5.11 8.37
CA VAL A 33 16.68 5.48 8.23
C VAL A 33 16.22 6.16 9.50
N PHE A 34 15.64 7.36 9.35
CA PHE A 34 15.08 8.13 10.45
C PHE A 34 13.66 8.54 10.11
N THR A 35 12.69 8.04 10.87
CA THR A 35 11.32 8.53 10.81
C THR A 35 11.26 9.88 11.50
N LEU A 36 10.97 10.93 10.73
CA LEU A 36 10.84 12.30 11.25
C LEU A 36 9.45 12.56 11.82
N ALA A 37 8.42 12.05 11.14
CA ALA A 37 7.04 12.26 11.54
C ALA A 37 6.14 11.10 11.11
N CYS A 38 5.12 10.85 11.93
CA CYS A 38 3.91 10.11 11.59
C CYS A 38 2.76 10.84 12.27
N GLN A 39 2.01 11.64 11.50
CA GLN A 39 1.00 12.54 12.03
C GLN A 39 -0.31 12.39 11.28
N ALA A 40 -1.42 12.52 12.00
CA ALA A 40 -2.73 12.60 11.40
C ALA A 40 -2.90 13.90 10.61
N TYR A 41 -3.61 13.88 9.48
CA TYR A 41 -4.02 15.05 8.73
C TYR A 41 -5.47 14.92 8.24
N ASP A 42 -6.20 16.03 8.24
CA ASP A 42 -7.64 16.07 7.92
C ASP A 42 -7.93 15.85 6.43
N TYR A 43 -8.95 15.02 6.15
CA TYR A 43 -9.36 14.65 4.78
C TYR A 43 -9.79 15.84 3.92
N GLU A 44 -10.39 16.87 4.52
CA GLU A 44 -10.82 18.05 3.76
C GLU A 44 -9.64 18.87 3.20
N THR A 45 -8.41 18.55 3.62
CA THR A 45 -7.19 19.26 3.23
C THR A 45 -6.30 18.46 2.27
N GLN A 46 -6.74 17.35 1.69
CA GLN A 46 -5.89 16.52 0.80
C GLN A 46 -5.63 17.10 -0.61
N HIS A 47 -5.21 18.36 -0.67
CA HIS A 47 -4.68 18.99 -1.87
C HIS A 47 -3.16 18.83 -1.92
N SER A 48 -2.61 18.79 -3.13
CA SER A 48 -1.15 18.62 -3.34
C SER A 48 -0.33 19.68 -2.59
N ILE A 49 -0.86 20.90 -2.47
CA ILE A 49 -0.21 21.98 -1.73
C ILE A 49 -0.07 21.67 -0.23
N ASN A 50 -1.08 21.05 0.37
CA ASN A 50 -1.06 20.74 1.80
C ASN A 50 -0.12 19.57 2.11
N ILE A 51 -0.02 18.60 1.19
CA ILE A 51 0.99 17.53 1.26
C ILE A 51 2.40 18.13 1.21
N ARG A 52 2.64 19.07 0.29
CA ARG A 52 3.94 19.75 0.17
C ARG A 52 4.26 20.54 1.44
N SER A 53 3.31 21.35 1.92
CA SER A 53 3.46 22.14 3.15
C SER A 53 3.71 21.26 4.39
N PHE A 54 3.04 20.11 4.49
CA PHE A 54 3.29 19.13 5.55
C PHE A 54 4.76 18.67 5.54
N VAL A 55 5.27 18.24 4.38
CA VAL A 55 6.66 17.78 4.26
C VAL A 55 7.65 18.90 4.54
N ASP A 56 7.44 20.08 3.95
CA ASP A 56 8.35 21.22 4.13
C ASP A 56 8.41 21.66 5.59
N LYS A 57 7.27 21.71 6.30
CA LYS A 57 7.21 22.04 7.73
C LYS A 57 7.97 21.03 8.59
N ILE A 58 7.76 19.73 8.39
CA ILE A 58 8.47 18.72 9.16
C ILE A 58 9.98 18.78 8.87
N LEU A 59 10.40 19.00 7.63
CA LEU A 59 11.83 19.15 7.33
C LEU A 59 12.43 20.39 7.99
N GLU A 60 11.71 21.52 7.98
CA GLU A 60 12.14 22.77 8.61
C GLU A 60 12.36 22.61 10.13
N GLU A 61 11.55 21.81 10.83
CA GLU A 61 11.73 21.49 12.25
C GLU A 61 13.10 20.83 12.55
N PHE A 62 13.70 20.17 11.56
CA PHE A 62 15.03 19.55 11.65
C PHE A 62 16.12 20.37 10.93
N GLY A 63 15.82 21.58 10.45
CA GLY A 63 16.75 22.42 9.68
C GLY A 63 17.07 21.86 8.30
N LEU A 64 16.16 21.09 7.72
CA LEU A 64 16.29 20.44 6.41
C LEU A 64 15.34 21.06 5.40
N TYR A 65 15.68 20.96 4.11
CA TYR A 65 14.87 21.52 3.03
C TYR A 65 15.00 20.67 1.76
N LEU A 66 13.90 20.50 1.02
CA LEU A 66 13.93 19.85 -0.30
C LEU A 66 14.69 20.70 -1.32
N ASN A 67 15.48 20.04 -2.17
CA ASN A 67 16.18 20.66 -3.29
C ASN A 67 16.48 19.63 -4.39
N GLU A 68 17.13 20.05 -5.47
CA GLU A 68 17.42 19.22 -6.65
C GLU A 68 18.40 18.04 -6.40
N ASN A 69 19.12 18.06 -5.27
CA ASN A 69 20.03 16.98 -4.87
C ASN A 69 19.34 15.93 -3.99
N ILE A 70 18.10 16.19 -3.57
CA ILE A 70 17.31 15.26 -2.77
C ILE A 70 16.34 14.52 -3.67
N PHE A 71 16.25 13.22 -3.47
CA PHE A 71 15.21 12.39 -4.06
C PHE A 71 14.08 12.23 -3.06
N ILE A 72 12.86 12.48 -3.50
CA ILE A 72 11.66 12.17 -2.74
C ILE A 72 10.96 10.96 -3.36
N VAL A 73 10.64 9.97 -2.53
CA VAL A 73 9.95 8.75 -2.96
C VAL A 73 8.53 8.80 -2.43
N THR A 74 7.55 8.80 -3.33
CA THR A 74 6.12 8.83 -2.98
C THR A 74 5.35 7.84 -3.85
N ASP A 75 4.08 7.58 -3.53
CA ASP A 75 3.21 6.82 -4.44
C ASP A 75 3.06 7.48 -5.82
N ASN A 76 2.37 6.79 -6.72
CA ASN A 76 2.14 7.26 -8.08
C ASN A 76 0.79 7.97 -8.26
N GLU A 77 0.13 8.37 -7.17
CA GLU A 77 -1.13 9.11 -7.23
C GLU A 77 -0.92 10.53 -7.77
N ASN A 78 -1.95 11.06 -8.44
CA ASN A 78 -1.89 12.37 -9.08
C ASN A 78 -1.59 13.49 -8.08
N LYS A 79 -2.08 13.36 -6.84
CA LYS A 79 -1.84 14.34 -5.76
C LYS A 79 -0.36 14.38 -5.38
N MET A 80 0.28 13.23 -5.18
CA MET A 80 1.71 13.14 -4.85
C MET A 80 2.58 13.64 -6.01
N LYS A 81 2.24 13.28 -7.25
CA LYS A 81 2.94 13.81 -8.44
C LYS A 81 2.85 15.34 -8.53
N SER A 82 1.68 15.90 -8.23
CA SER A 82 1.45 17.35 -8.23
C SER A 82 2.21 18.05 -7.09
N ALA A 83 2.24 17.47 -5.89
CA ALA A 83 2.92 18.05 -4.71
C ALA A 83 4.44 18.20 -4.90
N PHE A 84 5.05 17.27 -5.64
CA PHE A 84 6.49 17.19 -5.84
C PHE A 84 6.87 17.30 -7.32
N LYS A 85 6.10 18.08 -8.07
CA LYS A 85 6.36 18.35 -9.49
C LYS A 85 7.60 19.21 -9.70
N ASP A 86 7.77 20.22 -8.84
CA ASP A 86 8.78 21.27 -9.00
C ASP A 86 9.73 21.33 -7.77
N GLY A 87 10.99 21.69 -8.03
CA GLY A 87 12.00 21.95 -7.00
C GLY A 87 12.61 20.71 -6.31
N VAL A 88 12.30 19.49 -6.77
CA VAL A 88 12.81 18.24 -6.20
C VAL A 88 12.80 17.12 -7.24
N LYS A 89 13.67 16.12 -7.10
CA LYS A 89 13.62 14.90 -7.94
C LYS A 89 12.68 13.87 -7.31
N ARG A 90 11.52 13.63 -7.93
CA ARG A 90 10.54 12.65 -7.44
C ARG A 90 10.71 11.28 -8.09
N ILE A 91 10.75 10.23 -7.29
CA ILE A 91 10.71 8.82 -7.73
C ILE A 91 9.39 8.19 -7.27
N GLY A 92 8.75 7.39 -8.12
CA GLY A 92 7.52 6.67 -7.78
C GLY A 92 7.80 5.38 -7.03
N CYS A 93 6.96 5.06 -6.04
CA CYS A 93 7.05 3.84 -5.27
C CYS A 93 6.74 2.61 -6.13
N SER A 94 7.74 1.74 -6.32
CA SER A 94 7.62 0.50 -7.09
C SER A 94 6.69 -0.52 -6.43
N ALA A 95 6.69 -0.60 -5.09
CA ALA A 95 5.77 -1.48 -4.36
C ALA A 95 4.30 -1.09 -4.59
N HIS A 96 3.99 0.21 -4.58
CA HIS A 96 2.66 0.70 -4.93
C HIS A 96 2.31 0.39 -6.40
N TYR A 97 3.26 0.53 -7.33
CA TYR A 97 3.04 0.21 -8.74
C TYR A 97 2.69 -1.27 -8.96
N VAL A 98 3.47 -2.20 -8.39
CA VAL A 98 3.20 -3.65 -8.48
C VAL A 98 1.83 -3.97 -7.88
N ASN A 99 1.52 -3.41 -6.70
CA ASN A 99 0.21 -3.58 -6.06
C ASN A 99 -0.94 -3.09 -6.97
N LYS A 100 -0.81 -1.94 -7.63
CA LYS A 100 -1.84 -1.40 -8.53
C LYS A 100 -2.03 -2.21 -9.81
N VAL A 101 -0.95 -2.74 -10.39
CA VAL A 101 -1.03 -3.64 -11.54
C VAL A 101 -1.79 -4.91 -11.18
N LEU A 102 -1.51 -5.47 -10.01
CA LEU A 102 -2.19 -6.66 -9.51
C LEU A 102 -3.64 -6.36 -9.16
N GLU A 103 -3.93 -5.25 -8.46
CA GLU A 103 -5.29 -4.78 -8.23
C GLU A 103 -6.08 -4.70 -9.55
N HIS A 104 -5.49 -4.12 -10.61
CA HIS A 104 -6.12 -4.04 -11.92
C HIS A 104 -6.35 -5.40 -12.59
N ALA A 105 -5.32 -6.26 -12.62
CA ALA A 105 -5.41 -7.60 -13.19
C ALA A 105 -6.51 -8.42 -12.50
N PHE A 106 -6.63 -8.27 -11.18
CA PHE A 106 -7.65 -8.93 -10.40
C PHE A 106 -8.98 -8.19 -10.38
N THR A 107 -9.07 -6.90 -10.76
CA THR A 107 -10.36 -6.18 -10.87
C THR A 107 -11.29 -6.93 -11.83
N VAL A 108 -10.72 -7.48 -12.91
CA VAL A 108 -11.41 -8.32 -13.91
C VAL A 108 -11.87 -9.67 -13.32
N LEU A 109 -11.12 -10.24 -12.37
CA LEU A 109 -11.52 -11.44 -11.61
C LEU A 109 -12.50 -11.12 -10.47
N SER A 110 -12.50 -9.88 -9.98
CA SER A 110 -12.96 -9.52 -8.64
C SER A 110 -14.44 -9.21 -8.49
N THR A 111 -15.28 -9.43 -9.50
CA THR A 111 -16.74 -9.42 -9.28
C THR A 111 -17.15 -10.40 -8.17
N TYR A 112 -16.30 -11.38 -7.84
CA TYR A 112 -16.46 -12.33 -6.75
C TYR A 112 -15.66 -12.02 -5.45
N LEU A 113 -14.61 -11.19 -5.51
CA LEU A 113 -13.68 -10.96 -4.38
C LEU A 113 -13.71 -9.54 -3.80
N GLN A 114 -14.23 -8.54 -4.55
CA GLN A 114 -14.23 -7.12 -4.16
C GLN A 114 -15.10 -6.79 -2.93
N ASN A 115 -15.96 -7.70 -2.47
CA ASN A 115 -16.81 -7.44 -1.31
C ASN A 115 -16.10 -7.58 0.04
N TYR A 116 -14.80 -7.94 0.07
CA TYR A 116 -14.13 -8.32 1.32
C TYR A 116 -13.15 -7.30 1.90
N CYS A 117 -12.56 -6.36 1.15
CA CYS A 117 -11.83 -5.22 1.73
C CYS A 117 -11.26 -4.23 0.70
N ASP A 118 -11.24 -2.94 1.02
CA ASP A 118 -10.46 -1.88 0.33
C ASP A 118 -8.93 -1.96 0.64
N THR A 119 -8.41 -3.13 1.01
CA THR A 119 -6.99 -3.28 1.36
C THR A 119 -6.12 -3.36 0.10
N CYS A 120 -4.91 -2.79 0.19
CA CYS A 120 -3.85 -3.01 -0.80
C CYS A 120 -3.75 -4.51 -1.17
N PHE A 121 -3.40 -4.84 -2.41
CA PHE A 121 -3.38 -6.20 -2.95
C PHE A 121 -2.72 -7.26 -2.04
N ASN A 122 -1.72 -6.87 -1.26
CA ASN A 122 -1.14 -7.68 -0.20
C ASN A 122 -2.18 -8.36 0.71
N GLY A 123 -3.28 -7.67 1.02
CA GLY A 123 -4.40 -8.16 1.80
C GLY A 123 -5.13 -9.34 1.15
N VAL A 124 -5.22 -9.41 -0.19
CA VAL A 124 -5.86 -10.53 -0.90
C VAL A 124 -5.04 -11.81 -0.72
N TYR A 125 -3.72 -11.74 -0.92
CA TYR A 125 -2.84 -12.88 -0.68
C TYR A 125 -2.89 -13.34 0.78
N LEU A 126 -2.72 -12.41 1.74
CA LEU A 126 -2.74 -12.73 3.17
C LEU A 126 -4.07 -13.35 3.60
N MET A 127 -5.19 -12.85 3.07
CA MET A 127 -6.52 -13.41 3.30
C MET A 127 -6.60 -14.85 2.77
N LEU A 128 -6.26 -15.09 1.51
CA LEU A 128 -6.33 -16.42 0.90
C LEU A 128 -5.40 -17.42 1.58
N ASP A 129 -4.17 -17.01 1.92
CA ASP A 129 -3.22 -17.83 2.68
C ASP A 129 -3.76 -18.18 4.08
N SER A 130 -4.43 -17.22 4.75
CA SER A 130 -5.11 -17.47 6.01
C SER A 130 -6.25 -18.48 5.87
N PHE A 131 -7.10 -18.35 4.84
CA PHE A 131 -8.16 -19.31 4.55
C PHE A 131 -7.61 -20.71 4.25
N LEU A 132 -6.52 -20.79 3.50
CA LEU A 132 -5.89 -22.06 3.15
C LEU A 132 -5.37 -22.80 4.40
N LYS A 133 -4.75 -22.06 5.34
CA LYS A 133 -4.25 -22.62 6.61
C LYS A 133 -5.33 -23.27 7.46
N VAL A 134 -6.55 -22.75 7.42
CA VAL A 134 -7.69 -23.27 8.19
C VAL A 134 -8.70 -24.03 7.32
N TYR A 135 -8.37 -24.35 6.06
CA TYR A 135 -9.34 -24.81 5.07
C TYR A 135 -10.15 -26.02 5.53
N HIS A 136 -9.50 -27.00 6.16
CA HIS A 136 -10.14 -28.22 6.66
C HIS A 136 -11.01 -27.98 7.90
N GLU A 137 -10.78 -26.89 8.62
CA GLU A 137 -11.54 -26.49 9.80
C GLU A 137 -12.74 -25.61 9.43
N LEU A 138 -12.71 -24.95 8.26
CA LEU A 138 -13.79 -24.08 7.77
C LEU A 138 -15.18 -24.74 7.82
N PRO A 139 -15.39 -26.01 7.42
CA PRO A 139 -16.73 -26.63 7.51
C PRO A 139 -17.24 -26.77 8.94
N THR A 140 -16.34 -26.93 9.91
CA THR A 140 -16.66 -27.02 11.34
C THR A 140 -16.92 -25.63 11.93
N ILE A 141 -16.11 -24.64 11.54
CA ILE A 141 -16.27 -23.23 11.94
C ILE A 141 -17.57 -22.64 11.37
N LEU A 142 -17.88 -22.96 10.11
CA LEU A 142 -19.12 -22.61 9.43
C LEU A 142 -20.19 -23.64 9.81
N ALA A 143 -20.66 -23.56 11.05
CA ALA A 143 -21.71 -24.41 11.63
C ALA A 143 -23.08 -24.28 10.92
N ASP A 144 -23.22 -23.29 10.02
CA ASP A 144 -24.43 -22.97 9.26
C ASP A 144 -24.35 -23.55 7.84
N GLU A 145 -25.28 -24.45 7.51
CA GLU A 145 -25.36 -25.07 6.18
C GLU A 145 -25.54 -24.06 5.04
N GLN A 146 -26.19 -22.92 5.26
CA GLN A 146 -26.27 -21.87 4.24
C GLN A 146 -24.91 -21.24 3.97
N LYS A 147 -24.06 -21.11 4.98
CA LYS A 147 -22.73 -20.50 4.83
C LYS A 147 -21.72 -21.43 4.16
N ARG A 148 -21.93 -22.74 4.24
CA ARG A 148 -21.12 -23.72 3.50
C ARG A 148 -21.24 -23.56 1.99
N THR A 149 -22.34 -23.00 1.49
CA THR A 149 -22.50 -22.68 0.05
C THR A 149 -21.58 -21.56 -0.44
N TYR A 150 -20.95 -20.79 0.47
CA TYR A 150 -19.92 -19.80 0.12
C TYR A 150 -18.54 -20.42 -0.12
N LEU A 151 -18.29 -21.66 0.31
CA LEU A 151 -17.06 -22.41 0.04
C LEU A 151 -17.09 -22.97 -1.41
N LYS A 152 -17.20 -22.09 -2.40
CA LYS A 152 -17.16 -22.48 -3.82
C LYS A 152 -15.76 -22.69 -4.35
N ILE A 153 -14.75 -22.17 -3.64
CA ILE A 153 -13.36 -22.25 -4.05
C ILE A 153 -12.80 -23.59 -3.62
N VAL A 154 -12.33 -24.37 -4.59
CA VAL A 154 -11.67 -25.65 -4.34
C VAL A 154 -10.31 -25.38 -3.73
N ARG A 155 -9.91 -26.18 -2.73
CA ARG A 155 -8.62 -26.05 -2.04
C ARG A 155 -7.47 -25.92 -3.03
N ASP A 156 -7.41 -26.81 -4.02
CA ASP A 156 -6.32 -26.87 -5.01
C ASP A 156 -6.23 -25.60 -5.86
N GLU A 157 -7.38 -24.99 -6.21
CA GLU A 157 -7.42 -23.70 -6.92
C GLU A 157 -6.91 -22.56 -6.04
N MET A 158 -7.27 -22.59 -4.75
CA MET A 158 -6.76 -21.63 -3.76
C MET A 158 -5.24 -21.79 -3.54
N GLU A 159 -4.73 -23.01 -3.49
CA GLU A 159 -3.29 -23.30 -3.39
C GLU A 159 -2.52 -22.77 -4.59
N LEU A 160 -3.02 -23.04 -5.80
CA LEU A 160 -2.41 -22.54 -7.03
C LEU A 160 -2.39 -21.01 -7.07
N LEU A 161 -3.51 -20.38 -6.68
CA LEU A 161 -3.61 -18.93 -6.62
C LEU A 161 -2.64 -18.36 -5.57
N CYS A 162 -2.60 -18.91 -4.36
CA CYS A 162 -1.66 -18.49 -3.32
C CYS A 162 -0.21 -18.64 -3.77
N LEU A 163 0.15 -19.74 -4.45
CA LEU A 163 1.50 -19.96 -4.98
C LEU A 163 1.90 -18.89 -6.00
N TYR A 164 0.98 -18.51 -6.89
CA TYR A 164 1.20 -17.44 -7.86
C TYR A 164 1.35 -16.08 -7.16
N LEU A 165 0.43 -15.77 -6.24
CA LEU A 165 0.39 -14.49 -5.53
C LEU A 165 1.57 -14.27 -4.59
N LYS A 166 2.07 -15.35 -3.98
CA LYS A 166 3.21 -15.31 -3.06
C LYS A 166 4.44 -14.66 -3.70
N GLN A 167 4.69 -14.91 -4.98
CA GLN A 167 5.85 -14.34 -5.67
C GLN A 167 5.80 -12.81 -5.68
N PHE A 168 4.61 -12.24 -5.88
CA PHE A 168 4.43 -10.78 -5.85
C PHE A 168 4.49 -10.22 -4.44
N HIS A 169 3.93 -10.93 -3.46
CA HIS A 169 4.04 -10.59 -2.05
C HIS A 169 5.51 -10.51 -1.62
N ASP A 170 6.30 -11.54 -1.91
CA ASP A 170 7.74 -11.59 -1.60
C ASP A 170 8.50 -10.43 -2.26
N VAL A 171 8.17 -10.07 -3.51
CA VAL A 171 8.74 -8.91 -4.20
C VAL A 171 8.36 -7.60 -3.50
N ILE A 172 7.10 -7.42 -3.13
CA ILE A 172 6.62 -6.21 -2.43
C ILE A 172 7.29 -6.07 -1.06
N GLU A 173 7.40 -7.15 -0.28
CA GLU A 173 8.09 -7.15 1.01
C GLU A 173 9.57 -6.77 0.83
N LYS A 174 10.23 -7.36 -0.18
CA LYS A 174 11.65 -7.07 -0.46
C LYS A 174 11.86 -5.62 -0.91
N LEU A 175 10.98 -5.07 -1.73
CA LEU A 175 11.04 -3.68 -2.19
C LEU A 175 10.73 -2.66 -1.08
N SER A 176 9.89 -3.05 -0.12
CA SER A 176 9.52 -2.23 1.03
C SER A 176 10.52 -2.29 2.19
N CYS A 177 11.61 -3.06 2.04
CA CYS A 177 12.64 -3.16 3.07
C CYS A 177 13.39 -1.84 3.24
N GLU A 178 13.49 -1.37 4.49
CA GLU A 178 14.20 -0.14 4.84
C GLU A 178 15.63 -0.39 5.37
N LYS A 179 15.97 -1.65 5.67
CA LYS A 179 17.27 -2.02 6.27
C LYS A 179 18.37 -2.29 5.25
N THR A 180 18.00 -2.44 3.99
CA THR A 180 18.91 -2.76 2.88
C THR A 180 18.56 -1.90 1.68
N LEU A 181 19.53 -1.59 0.83
CA LEU A 181 19.25 -0.88 -0.42
C LEU A 181 18.29 -1.69 -1.28
N THR A 182 17.19 -1.10 -1.75
CA THR A 182 16.19 -1.80 -2.58
C THR A 182 16.10 -1.28 -4.01
N LEU A 183 16.55 -0.05 -4.27
CA LEU A 183 16.43 0.58 -5.59
C LEU A 183 17.12 -0.22 -6.71
N HIS A 184 18.21 -0.93 -6.40
CA HIS A 184 18.93 -1.79 -7.34
C HIS A 184 18.13 -3.02 -7.81
N LEU A 185 17.04 -3.37 -7.10
CA LEU A 185 16.13 -4.46 -7.46
C LEU A 185 15.10 -4.03 -8.51
N VAL A 186 15.03 -2.73 -8.81
CA VAL A 186 14.09 -2.15 -9.76
C VAL A 186 14.85 -1.69 -11.00
N VAL A 187 14.47 -2.24 -12.15
CA VAL A 187 15.01 -1.73 -13.43
C VAL A 187 14.37 -0.37 -13.71
N PRO A 188 15.14 0.66 -14.09
CA PRO A 188 14.59 1.94 -14.50
C PRO A 188 13.63 1.75 -15.67
N TYR A 189 12.35 2.01 -15.44
CA TYR A 189 11.34 2.04 -16.49
C TYR A 189 11.25 3.49 -17.01
N LYS A 190 11.49 3.67 -18.32
CA LYS A 190 11.41 4.99 -18.98
C LYS A 190 9.97 5.39 -19.26
#